data_AF-A0A1Y1VWS5-F1
#
_entry.id   AF-A0A1Y1VWS5-F1
#
_cell.length_a   1.000
_cell.length_b   1.000
_cell.length_c   1.000
_cell.angle_alpha   90.00
_cell.angle_beta   90.00
_cell.angle_gamma   90.00
#
_symmetry.space_group_name_H-M   'P 1'
#
loop_
_entity.id
_entity.type
_entity.pdbx_description
1 polymer ?
#
loop_
_entity_poly.entity_id
_entity_poly.type
_entity_poly.pdbx_seq_one_letter_code
_entity_poly.pdbx_strand_id
1 'polypeptide(L)'
;MTALLNENNDLGAFDISAIPAHLASEVTSVKVDPLAVLKIVKHSREAFPTSVNGQLLGLEIDGVLEVTNAFPVPTQPGSEEDMTNYQIEMIQCLREVNVDSSSVGWYQSTRLGDFMQQPLLDVQASYQASPSSSSIVLIHDTAKSEQAGNLSLRAFRLSQKYLDLAASGKFTTEELATKGLTYGNILEELPIEIESSNLASALLAELQWPGGSVQQELLDSLQRPSSFNARLRARKLADRSAIADDAESDSLSSLSSLLPSRPAHLARPFCTNALDLTPSGVTRHLETIGELIDEHIHDANQWMYWQRGAAKEKYRRQQYVQRRKNANAARIARGEKPEPEETDKELDKMFRTLPEPSRLDALLNTANLNLLTKGITQSRGPALTKLYMAQGLHESA
;
A
#
# COMPACT_ATOMS: atom_id res chain seq x y z
N MET A 1 35.00 -56.31 -30.63
CA MET A 1 34.50 -55.08 -31.25
C MET A 1 33.13 -54.80 -30.65
N THR A 2 33.04 -54.33 -29.40
CA THR A 2 33.10 -52.91 -29.00
C THR A 2 32.04 -52.10 -29.76
N ALA A 3 30.89 -51.89 -29.12
CA ALA A 3 30.64 -50.73 -28.24
C ALA A 3 30.42 -49.46 -29.07
N LEU A 4 29.16 -49.07 -29.28
CA LEU A 4 28.72 -47.70 -29.58
C LEU A 4 27.25 -47.53 -29.16
N LEU A 5 26.94 -47.79 -27.89
CA LEU A 5 25.92 -47.00 -27.18
C LEU A 5 26.71 -45.90 -26.48
N ASN A 6 27.00 -44.82 -27.22
CA ASN A 6 27.65 -43.64 -26.65
C ASN A 6 26.59 -42.90 -25.82
N GLU A 7 26.64 -43.15 -24.52
CA GLU A 7 26.44 -42.14 -23.48
C GLU A 7 27.15 -40.86 -23.91
N ASN A 8 26.39 -39.81 -24.23
CA ASN A 8 26.80 -38.40 -24.30
C ASN A 8 25.61 -37.58 -24.80
N ASN A 9 24.51 -37.61 -24.03
CA ASN A 9 23.53 -36.53 -24.09
C ASN A 9 23.49 -35.85 -22.73
N ASP A 10 24.67 -35.37 -22.32
CA ASP A 10 24.81 -34.30 -21.33
C ASP A 10 24.33 -32.99 -21.99
N LEU A 11 23.03 -32.89 -22.20
CA LEU A 11 22.36 -31.59 -22.14
C LEU A 11 22.33 -31.26 -20.65
N GLY A 12 23.43 -30.66 -20.20
CA GLY A 12 23.64 -30.26 -18.83
C GLY A 12 22.38 -29.63 -18.27
N ALA A 13 21.92 -30.18 -17.17
CA ALA A 13 21.03 -29.47 -16.27
C ALA A 13 21.63 -28.08 -16.11
N PHE A 14 20.91 -27.05 -16.57
CA PHE A 14 21.29 -25.68 -16.29
C PHE A 14 21.42 -25.57 -14.77
N ASP A 15 22.65 -25.43 -14.29
CA ASP A 15 22.97 -25.18 -12.89
C ASP A 15 22.32 -23.84 -12.52
N ILE A 16 21.12 -23.89 -11.94
CA ILE A 16 20.40 -22.71 -11.42
C ILE A 16 21.20 -22.05 -10.27
N SER A 17 22.19 -22.76 -9.73
CA SER A 17 23.15 -22.29 -8.73
C SER A 17 24.17 -21.28 -9.28
N ALA A 18 24.30 -21.16 -10.60
CA ALA A 18 25.29 -20.31 -11.28
C ALA A 18 24.69 -19.08 -11.96
N ILE A 19 23.44 -18.71 -11.65
CA ILE A 19 22.94 -17.37 -11.99
C ILE A 19 23.63 -16.39 -11.04
N PRO A 20 24.42 -15.42 -11.53
CA PRO A 20 25.03 -14.42 -10.68
C PRO A 20 23.94 -13.69 -9.88
N ALA A 21 24.12 -13.56 -8.57
CA ALA A 21 23.20 -12.88 -7.65
C ALA A 21 22.92 -11.39 -8.00
N HIS A 22 23.56 -10.84 -9.04
CA HIS A 22 23.32 -9.47 -9.52
C HIS A 22 22.20 -9.35 -10.58
N LEU A 23 21.61 -10.47 -11.05
CA LEU A 23 20.47 -10.44 -11.97
C LEU A 23 19.09 -10.50 -11.26
N ALA A 24 19.07 -10.72 -9.94
CA ALA A 24 17.90 -10.43 -9.12
C ALA A 24 17.95 -8.94 -8.77
N SER A 25 17.62 -8.08 -9.73
CA SER A 25 17.45 -6.65 -9.45
C SER A 25 16.30 -6.52 -8.45
N GLU A 26 16.60 -6.09 -7.23
CA GLU A 26 15.52 -5.80 -6.29
C GLU A 26 14.65 -4.68 -6.84
N VAL A 27 13.33 -4.84 -6.74
CA VAL A 27 12.38 -3.79 -7.14
C VAL A 27 12.70 -2.50 -6.40
N THR A 28 13.07 -1.48 -7.17
CA THR A 28 13.51 -0.18 -6.66
C THR A 28 12.37 0.85 -6.70
N SER A 29 11.44 0.71 -7.64
CA SER A 29 10.30 1.61 -7.82
C SER A 29 9.07 0.86 -8.30
N VAL A 30 7.89 1.41 -7.97
CA VAL A 30 6.60 0.84 -8.36
C VAL A 30 5.90 1.82 -9.29
N LYS A 31 5.60 1.37 -10.51
CA LYS A 31 4.76 2.09 -11.47
C LYS A 31 3.35 1.54 -11.38
N VAL A 32 2.36 2.41 -11.23
CA VAL A 32 0.97 1.99 -11.09
C VAL A 32 0.13 2.64 -12.18
N ASP A 33 -0.56 1.82 -12.96
CA ASP A 33 -1.49 2.31 -13.98
C ASP A 33 -2.73 2.96 -13.31
N PRO A 34 -3.23 4.11 -13.82
CA PRO A 34 -4.40 4.78 -13.25
C PRO A 34 -5.64 3.89 -13.15
N LEU A 35 -5.81 2.89 -14.01
CA LEU A 35 -6.94 1.96 -13.94
C LEU A 35 -6.95 1.16 -12.64
N ALA A 36 -5.79 0.64 -12.23
CA ALA A 36 -5.65 -0.10 -10.98
C ALA A 36 -5.97 0.79 -9.78
N VAL A 37 -5.47 2.03 -9.77
CA VAL A 37 -5.75 3.02 -8.72
C VAL A 37 -7.26 3.30 -8.62
N LEU A 38 -7.92 3.55 -9.75
CA LEU A 38 -9.36 3.83 -9.78
C LEU A 38 -10.18 2.65 -9.25
N LYS A 39 -9.79 1.41 -9.57
CA LYS A 39 -10.45 0.21 -9.02
C LYS A 39 -10.28 0.09 -7.52
N ILE A 40 -9.07 0.34 -7.00
CA ILE A 40 -8.79 0.32 -5.56
C ILE A 40 -9.64 1.37 -4.84
N VAL A 41 -9.64 2.61 -5.33
CA VAL A 41 -10.41 3.72 -4.75
C VAL A 41 -11.91 3.44 -4.80
N LYS A 42 -12.41 2.90 -5.93
CA LYS A 42 -13.81 2.51 -6.07
C LYS A 42 -14.18 1.45 -5.03
N HIS A 43 -13.41 0.38 -4.94
CA HIS A 43 -13.66 -0.71 -4.00
C HIS A 43 -13.66 -0.23 -2.55
N SER A 44 -12.66 0.57 -2.17
CA SER A 44 -12.54 1.09 -0.81
C SER A 44 -13.65 2.08 -0.44
N ARG A 45 -14.20 2.80 -1.42
CA ARG A 45 -15.31 3.73 -1.22
C ARG A 45 -16.66 3.03 -1.11
N GLU A 46 -16.89 2.00 -1.92
CA GLU A 46 -18.13 1.21 -1.91
C GLU A 46 -18.26 0.37 -0.64
N ALA A 47 -17.15 -0.13 -0.12
CA ALA A 47 -17.11 -0.94 1.11
C ALA A 47 -16.93 -0.11 2.39
N PHE A 48 -16.89 1.21 2.33
CA PHE A 48 -16.73 2.05 3.51
C PHE A 48 -17.90 1.83 4.49
N PRO A 49 -17.66 1.54 5.80
CA PRO A 49 -16.44 1.78 6.56
C PRO A 49 -15.51 0.56 6.78
N THR A 50 -15.74 -0.59 6.15
CA THR A 50 -14.92 -1.80 6.38
C THR A 50 -13.63 -1.78 5.57
N SER A 51 -12.55 -2.28 6.16
CA SER A 51 -11.29 -2.50 5.44
C SER A 51 -11.46 -3.60 4.40
N VAL A 52 -10.89 -3.40 3.23
CA VAL A 52 -10.99 -4.32 2.09
C VAL A 52 -9.62 -4.62 1.52
N ASN A 53 -9.49 -5.84 0.99
CA ASN A 53 -8.26 -6.33 0.40
C ASN A 53 -8.50 -6.72 -1.05
N GLY A 54 -7.43 -6.80 -1.84
CA GLY A 54 -7.50 -7.37 -3.19
C GLY A 54 -6.13 -7.68 -3.77
N GLN A 55 -6.13 -8.39 -4.91
CA GLN A 55 -4.90 -8.83 -5.57
C GLN A 55 -4.46 -7.79 -6.61
N LEU A 56 -3.15 -7.60 -6.72
CA LEU A 56 -2.49 -6.78 -7.73
C LEU A 56 -1.90 -7.67 -8.82
N LEU A 57 -2.08 -7.23 -10.05
CA LEU A 57 -1.59 -7.88 -11.25
C LEU A 57 -0.64 -6.94 -11.99
N GLY A 58 0.41 -7.52 -12.56
CA GLY A 58 1.46 -6.75 -13.18
C GLY A 58 2.67 -7.58 -13.58
N LEU A 59 3.72 -6.88 -13.99
CA LEU A 59 4.97 -7.47 -14.44
C LEU A 59 6.15 -6.69 -13.85
N GLU A 60 7.26 -7.39 -13.62
CA GLU A 60 8.52 -6.79 -13.21
C GLU A 60 9.41 -6.63 -14.44
N ILE A 61 9.83 -5.40 -14.73
CA ILE A 61 10.67 -5.05 -15.88
C ILE A 61 11.86 -4.25 -15.36
N ASP A 62 13.08 -4.79 -15.51
CA ASP A 62 14.35 -4.13 -15.18
C ASP A 62 14.40 -3.49 -13.77
N GLY A 63 13.84 -4.17 -12.76
CA GLY A 63 13.82 -3.69 -11.37
C GLY A 63 12.72 -2.64 -11.08
N VAL A 64 11.80 -2.42 -12.03
CA VAL A 64 10.59 -1.62 -11.85
C VAL A 64 9.38 -2.53 -11.88
N LEU A 65 8.53 -2.45 -10.84
CA LEU A 65 7.32 -3.23 -10.78
C LEU A 65 6.15 -2.43 -11.37
N GLU A 66 5.64 -2.90 -12.50
CA GLU A 66 4.51 -2.28 -13.19
C GLU A 66 3.21 -2.98 -12.80
N VAL A 67 2.37 -2.28 -12.04
CA VAL A 67 1.03 -2.72 -11.64
C VAL A 67 0.02 -2.26 -12.69
N THR A 68 -0.43 -3.18 -13.53
CA THR A 68 -1.34 -2.89 -14.65
C THR A 68 -2.81 -2.99 -14.24
N ASN A 69 -3.13 -3.89 -13.30
CA ASN A 69 -4.52 -4.11 -12.90
C ASN A 69 -4.66 -4.58 -11.44
N ALA A 70 -5.86 -4.47 -10.90
CA ALA A 70 -6.21 -4.94 -9.56
C ALA A 70 -7.64 -5.48 -9.55
N PHE A 71 -7.91 -6.50 -8.74
CA PHE A 71 -9.25 -7.00 -8.51
C PHE A 71 -9.54 -7.19 -7.01
N PRO A 72 -10.77 -6.94 -6.56
CA PRO A 72 -11.15 -7.07 -5.16
C PRO A 72 -11.20 -8.53 -4.75
N VAL A 73 -10.77 -8.81 -3.53
CA VAL A 73 -10.96 -10.12 -2.89
C VAL A 73 -12.18 -10.00 -1.97
N PRO A 74 -13.21 -10.85 -2.13
CA PRO A 74 -14.45 -10.74 -1.37
C PRO A 74 -14.19 -10.89 0.14
N THR A 75 -14.83 -10.04 0.94
CA THR A 75 -14.67 -10.02 2.40
C THR A 75 -15.51 -11.10 3.11
N GLN A 76 -16.48 -11.71 2.42
CA GLN A 76 -17.25 -12.82 2.99
C GLN A 76 -16.38 -14.08 2.99
N PRO A 77 -16.10 -14.68 4.17
CA PRO A 77 -15.26 -15.85 4.23
C PRO A 77 -16.04 -17.05 3.71
N GLY A 78 -15.72 -17.47 2.48
CA GLY A 78 -15.79 -18.88 2.14
C GLY A 78 -14.68 -19.65 2.87
N SER A 79 -14.57 -20.94 2.59
CA SER A 79 -13.36 -21.69 2.96
C SER A 79 -12.11 -21.06 2.31
N GLU A 80 -10.90 -21.30 2.85
CA GLU A 80 -9.66 -20.88 2.19
C GLU A 80 -9.58 -21.41 0.74
N GLU A 81 -10.15 -22.60 0.51
CA GLU A 81 -10.26 -23.21 -0.82
C GLU A 81 -11.12 -22.34 -1.76
N ASP A 82 -12.27 -21.83 -1.31
CA ASP A 82 -13.13 -20.96 -2.12
C ASP A 82 -12.42 -19.66 -2.52
N MET A 83 -11.58 -19.12 -1.63
CA MET A 83 -10.79 -17.93 -1.91
C MET A 83 -9.74 -18.19 -2.99
N THR A 84 -9.06 -19.34 -2.90
CA THR A 84 -8.09 -19.74 -3.94
C THR A 84 -8.77 -20.04 -5.27
N ASN A 85 -9.92 -20.71 -5.25
CA ASN A 85 -10.71 -21.00 -6.45
C ASN A 85 -11.15 -19.70 -7.13
N TYR A 86 -11.67 -18.74 -6.36
CA TYR A 86 -12.04 -17.42 -6.87
C TYR A 86 -10.85 -16.70 -7.52
N GLN A 87 -9.68 -16.72 -6.88
CA GLN A 87 -8.48 -16.12 -7.45
C GLN A 87 -8.06 -16.78 -8.76
N ILE A 88 -8.07 -18.12 -8.82
CA ILE A 88 -7.72 -18.88 -10.02
C ILE A 88 -8.69 -18.58 -11.16
N GLU A 89 -10.00 -18.64 -10.90
CA GLU A 89 -11.04 -18.33 -11.89
C GLU A 89 -10.91 -16.90 -12.41
N MET A 90 -10.71 -15.92 -11.51
CA MET A 90 -10.54 -14.53 -11.91
C MET A 90 -9.29 -14.32 -12.78
N ILE A 91 -8.18 -14.95 -12.43
CA ILE A 91 -6.94 -14.91 -13.22
C ILE A 91 -7.14 -15.56 -14.60
N GLN A 92 -7.93 -16.64 -14.69
CA GLN A 92 -8.29 -17.26 -15.97
C GLN A 92 -9.14 -16.32 -16.83
N CYS A 93 -10.19 -15.71 -16.26
CA CYS A 93 -11.02 -14.74 -16.97
C CYS A 93 -10.19 -13.54 -17.48
N LEU A 94 -9.25 -13.04 -16.69
CA LEU A 94 -8.38 -11.93 -17.12
C LEU A 94 -7.42 -12.34 -18.24
N ARG A 95 -6.93 -13.58 -18.21
CA ARG A 95 -6.11 -14.15 -19.28
C ARG A 95 -6.87 -14.28 -20.60
N GLU A 96 -8.15 -14.64 -20.56
CA GLU A 96 -9.02 -14.70 -21.75
C GLU A 96 -9.23 -13.33 -22.40
N VAL A 97 -9.20 -12.26 -21.60
CA VAL A 97 -9.34 -10.86 -22.06
C VAL A 97 -7.98 -10.24 -22.41
N ASN A 98 -6.91 -11.03 -22.49
CA ASN A 98 -5.55 -10.58 -22.79
C ASN A 98 -5.02 -9.53 -21.80
N VAL A 99 -5.46 -9.59 -20.54
CA VAL A 99 -4.92 -8.80 -19.44
C VAL A 99 -3.83 -9.61 -18.73
N ASP A 100 -2.83 -8.93 -18.19
CA ASP A 100 -1.76 -9.58 -17.43
C ASP A 100 -2.32 -10.42 -16.28
N SER A 101 -1.81 -11.65 -16.18
CA SER A 101 -2.25 -12.66 -15.20
C SER A 101 -1.18 -12.96 -14.15
N SER A 102 -0.10 -12.19 -14.12
CA SER A 102 0.98 -12.33 -13.16
C SER A 102 0.65 -11.59 -11.88
N SER A 103 0.70 -12.31 -10.75
CA SER A 103 0.42 -11.77 -9.42
C SER A 103 1.68 -11.11 -8.84
N VAL A 104 1.61 -9.81 -8.58
CA VAL A 104 2.76 -9.00 -8.13
C VAL A 104 2.63 -8.53 -6.68
N GLY A 105 1.48 -8.70 -6.06
CA GLY A 105 1.24 -8.23 -4.71
C GLY A 105 -0.24 -8.11 -4.40
N TRP A 106 -0.55 -7.43 -3.32
CA TRP A 106 -1.93 -7.21 -2.89
C TRP A 106 -2.08 -5.79 -2.35
N TYR A 107 -3.32 -5.32 -2.25
CA TYR A 107 -3.63 -4.04 -1.66
C TYR A 107 -4.57 -4.19 -0.48
N GLN A 108 -4.48 -3.24 0.44
CA GLN A 108 -5.34 -3.13 1.61
C GLN A 108 -5.81 -1.69 1.76
N SER A 109 -7.11 -1.51 1.98
CA SER A 109 -7.60 -0.25 2.49
C SER A 109 -7.41 -0.18 3.99
N THR A 110 -6.91 0.96 4.46
CA THR A 110 -6.78 1.27 5.88
C THR A 110 -7.59 2.53 6.20
N ARG A 111 -7.81 2.73 7.50
CA ARG A 111 -8.47 3.89 8.05
C ARG A 111 -7.51 4.55 9.04
N LEU A 112 -7.16 5.80 8.78
CA LEU A 112 -6.30 6.60 9.65
C LEU A 112 -4.89 5.98 9.81
N GLY A 113 -4.41 5.22 8.84
CA GLY A 113 -3.07 4.64 8.87
C GLY A 113 -2.84 3.50 9.88
N ASP A 114 -3.90 2.88 10.41
CA ASP A 114 -3.80 1.64 11.19
C ASP A 114 -3.60 0.44 10.25
N PHE A 115 -2.33 0.10 9.99
CA PHE A 115 -1.97 -1.02 9.13
C PHE A 115 -0.76 -1.83 9.61
N MET A 116 0.05 -1.36 10.57
CA MET A 116 1.17 -2.16 11.09
C MET A 116 0.63 -3.20 12.08
N GLN A 117 -0.02 -4.23 11.55
CA GLN A 117 -0.56 -5.33 12.35
C GLN A 117 0.15 -6.62 11.97
N GLN A 118 0.27 -7.54 12.92
CA GLN A 118 0.90 -8.84 12.69
C GLN A 118 0.30 -9.61 11.50
N PRO A 119 -1.03 -9.69 11.31
CA PRO A 119 -1.62 -10.40 10.17
C PRO A 119 -1.16 -9.86 8.81
N LEU A 120 -0.97 -8.55 8.68
CA LEU A 120 -0.47 -7.94 7.43
C LEU A 120 0.94 -8.43 7.13
N LEU A 121 1.80 -8.49 8.15
CA LEU A 121 3.19 -8.91 8.00
C LEU A 121 3.28 -10.42 7.71
N ASP A 122 2.43 -11.23 8.31
CA ASP A 122 2.39 -12.68 8.09
C ASP A 122 1.96 -12.99 6.65
N VAL A 123 0.91 -12.31 6.18
CA VAL A 123 0.46 -12.42 4.78
C VAL A 123 1.57 -11.96 3.84
N GLN A 124 2.17 -10.81 4.08
CA GLN A 124 3.24 -10.30 3.22
C GLN A 124 4.49 -11.19 3.24
N ALA A 125 4.84 -11.77 4.38
CA ALA A 125 5.94 -12.72 4.50
C ALA A 125 5.66 -13.99 3.70
N SER A 126 4.40 -14.46 3.64
CA SER A 126 4.02 -15.62 2.81
C SER A 126 4.18 -15.33 1.31
N TYR A 127 3.78 -14.14 0.85
CA TYR A 127 3.96 -13.74 -0.55
C TYR A 127 5.44 -13.57 -0.94
N GLN A 128 6.29 -13.12 -0.01
CA GLN A 128 7.73 -12.94 -0.22
C GLN A 128 8.58 -14.17 0.12
N ALA A 129 7.98 -15.25 0.65
CA ALA A 129 8.68 -16.50 0.91
C ALA A 129 9.21 -17.15 -0.37
N SER A 130 8.60 -16.81 -1.52
CA SER A 130 9.08 -17.22 -2.84
C SER A 130 10.26 -16.33 -3.27
N PRO A 131 11.49 -16.86 -3.41
CA PRO A 131 12.69 -16.04 -3.64
C PRO A 131 12.72 -15.34 -5.00
N SER A 132 11.84 -15.71 -5.94
CA SER A 132 11.68 -15.07 -7.25
C SER A 132 10.60 -13.99 -7.27
N SER A 133 9.86 -13.79 -6.18
CA SER A 133 8.73 -12.85 -6.14
C SER A 133 9.09 -11.59 -5.36
N SER A 134 9.25 -10.50 -6.09
CA SER A 134 9.32 -9.16 -5.51
C SER A 134 7.91 -8.65 -5.16
N SER A 135 7.23 -9.34 -4.22
CA SER A 135 5.87 -8.98 -3.85
C SER A 135 5.80 -7.66 -3.08
N ILE A 136 4.80 -6.82 -3.38
CA ILE A 136 4.54 -5.55 -2.69
C ILE A 136 3.15 -5.50 -2.05
N VAL A 137 3.00 -4.61 -1.05
CA VAL A 137 1.70 -4.21 -0.50
C VAL A 137 1.41 -2.78 -0.89
N LEU A 138 0.25 -2.54 -1.49
CA LEU A 138 -0.28 -1.19 -1.67
C LEU A 138 -1.28 -0.85 -0.56
N ILE A 139 -1.01 0.21 0.19
CA ILE A 139 -1.87 0.65 1.28
C ILE A 139 -2.57 1.94 0.86
N HIS A 140 -3.89 1.88 0.78
CA HIS A 140 -4.74 3.02 0.46
C HIS A 140 -5.46 3.51 1.73
N ASP A 141 -5.16 4.74 2.16
CA ASP A 141 -5.85 5.35 3.32
C ASP A 141 -7.06 6.15 2.84
N THR A 142 -8.24 5.56 3.01
CA THR A 142 -9.52 6.13 2.59
C THR A 142 -9.83 7.42 3.34
N ALA A 143 -9.63 7.43 4.65
CA ALA A 143 -9.95 8.56 5.51
C ALA A 143 -9.02 9.75 5.21
N LYS A 144 -7.72 9.49 5.02
CA LYS A 144 -6.76 10.53 4.65
C LYS A 144 -7.02 11.06 3.24
N SER A 145 -7.38 10.18 2.30
CA SER A 145 -7.68 10.58 0.93
C SER A 145 -8.92 11.46 0.83
N GLU A 146 -9.94 11.18 1.65
CA GLU A 146 -11.16 11.98 1.72
C GLU A 146 -10.92 13.34 2.40
N GLN A 147 -10.20 13.36 3.53
CA GLN A 147 -9.95 14.58 4.31
C GLN A 147 -9.00 15.57 3.62
N ALA A 148 -7.93 15.08 3.00
CA ALA A 148 -6.94 15.94 2.35
C ALA A 148 -7.34 16.31 0.92
N GLY A 149 -8.25 15.56 0.30
CA GLY A 149 -8.58 15.67 -1.13
C GLY A 149 -7.47 15.16 -2.06
N ASN A 150 -6.38 14.60 -1.51
CA ASN A 150 -5.25 14.05 -2.25
C ASN A 150 -5.25 12.54 -2.12
N LEU A 151 -4.89 11.82 -3.19
CA LEU A 151 -4.73 10.37 -3.15
C LEU A 151 -3.64 9.98 -2.15
N SER A 152 -4.02 9.21 -1.12
CA SER A 152 -3.08 8.59 -0.18
C SER A 152 -2.86 7.14 -0.55
N LEU A 153 -1.78 6.86 -1.27
CA LEU A 153 -1.35 5.52 -1.67
C LEU A 153 0.13 5.36 -1.31
N ARG A 154 0.48 4.26 -0.65
CA ARG A 154 1.86 3.94 -0.24
C ARG A 154 2.18 2.50 -0.61
N ALA A 155 3.39 2.27 -1.11
CA ALA A 155 3.86 0.94 -1.47
C ALA A 155 4.88 0.49 -0.44
N PHE A 156 4.70 -0.71 0.09
CA PHE A 156 5.60 -1.29 1.08
C PHE A 156 6.10 -2.66 0.68
N ARG A 157 7.31 -2.95 1.13
CA ARG A 157 7.97 -4.24 1.04
C ARG A 157 8.49 -4.62 2.44
N LEU A 158 8.51 -5.91 2.82
CA LEU A 158 9.23 -6.29 4.04
C LEU A 158 10.73 -6.24 3.79
N SER A 159 11.46 -5.78 4.81
CA SER A 159 12.91 -5.86 4.81
C SER A 159 13.38 -7.31 4.92
N GLN A 160 14.46 -7.67 4.23
CA GLN A 160 15.11 -8.98 4.35
C GLN A 160 15.43 -9.35 5.82
N LYS A 161 15.81 -8.35 6.63
CA LYS A 161 16.09 -8.53 8.07
C LYS A 161 14.91 -9.11 8.84
N TYR A 162 13.70 -8.68 8.48
CA TYR A 162 12.48 -9.17 9.09
C TYR A 162 12.16 -10.58 8.61
N LEU A 163 12.32 -10.87 7.32
CA LEU A 163 12.09 -12.20 6.75
C LEU A 163 12.99 -13.27 7.41
N ASP A 164 14.27 -12.95 7.64
CA ASP A 164 15.19 -13.84 8.34
C ASP A 164 14.75 -14.12 9.79
N LEU A 165 14.09 -13.15 10.45
CA LEU A 165 13.56 -13.31 11.81
C LEU A 165 12.26 -14.09 11.81
N ALA A 166 11.37 -13.81 10.86
CA ALA A 166 10.12 -14.52 10.65
C ALA A 166 10.39 -16.03 10.41
N ALA A 167 11.40 -16.36 9.61
CA ALA A 167 11.82 -17.75 9.40
C ALA A 167 12.34 -18.44 10.67
N SER A 168 13.00 -17.69 11.57
CA SER A 168 13.48 -18.22 12.86
C SER A 168 12.39 -18.30 13.93
N GLY A 169 11.28 -17.58 13.77
CA GLY A 169 10.15 -17.55 14.69
C GLY A 169 10.45 -16.98 16.09
N LYS A 170 11.60 -16.33 16.27
CA LYS A 170 12.09 -15.84 17.57
C LYS A 170 12.28 -14.33 17.52
N PHE A 171 11.46 -13.61 18.28
CA PHE A 171 11.53 -12.15 18.42
C PHE A 171 12.00 -11.78 19.82
N THR A 172 13.19 -12.27 20.19
CA THR A 172 13.85 -11.98 21.48
C THR A 172 14.65 -10.69 21.41
N THR A 173 14.95 -10.09 22.57
CA THR A 173 15.74 -8.84 22.61
C THR A 173 17.15 -9.01 22.01
N GLU A 174 17.78 -10.17 22.19
CA GLU A 174 19.11 -10.46 21.67
C GLU A 174 19.12 -10.62 20.14
N GLU A 175 18.12 -11.31 19.59
CA GLU A 175 18.01 -11.53 18.14
C GLU A 175 17.64 -10.24 17.37
N LEU A 176 16.80 -9.40 17.98
CA LEU A 176 16.51 -8.06 17.44
C LEU A 176 17.73 -7.15 17.46
N ALA A 177 18.54 -7.20 18.54
CA ALA A 177 19.74 -6.39 18.67
C ALA A 177 20.84 -6.83 17.69
N THR A 178 21.04 -8.15 17.52
CA THR A 178 22.05 -8.69 16.61
C THR A 178 21.76 -8.37 15.15
N LYS A 179 20.50 -8.45 14.72
CA LYS A 179 20.09 -8.08 13.35
C LYS A 179 19.82 -6.58 13.17
N GLY A 180 19.76 -5.82 14.26
CA GLY A 180 19.50 -4.38 14.24
C GLY A 180 18.11 -4.02 13.68
N LEU A 181 17.09 -4.85 13.96
CA LEU A 181 15.72 -4.57 13.53
C LEU A 181 15.13 -3.47 14.44
N THR A 182 14.65 -2.40 13.82
CA THR A 182 14.00 -1.28 14.51
C THR A 182 12.60 -1.08 13.91
N TYR A 183 11.69 -0.40 14.63
CA TYR A 183 10.33 -0.09 14.16
C TYR A 183 10.28 0.55 12.77
N GLY A 184 11.30 1.32 12.38
CA GLY A 184 11.37 2.00 11.08
C GLY A 184 11.91 1.14 9.93
N ASN A 185 12.53 0.00 10.22
CA ASN A 185 13.20 -0.84 9.23
C ASN A 185 12.44 -2.15 8.96
N ILE A 186 11.23 -2.32 9.49
CA ILE A 186 10.40 -3.50 9.21
C ILE A 186 9.90 -3.46 7.77
N LEU A 187 9.32 -2.31 7.41
CA LEU A 187 8.80 -2.03 6.08
C LEU A 187 9.71 -1.02 5.40
N GLU A 188 10.07 -1.35 4.17
CA GLU A 188 10.71 -0.45 3.24
C GLU A 188 9.63 0.17 2.34
N GLU A 189 9.61 1.49 2.25
CA GLU A 189 8.67 2.22 1.40
C GLU A 189 9.28 2.39 0.01
N LEU A 190 8.56 1.96 -1.02
CA LEU A 190 8.97 2.09 -2.40
C LEU A 190 8.30 3.35 -3.03
N PRO A 191 9.04 4.13 -3.83
CA PRO A 191 8.46 5.27 -4.54
C PRO A 191 7.42 4.79 -5.55
N ILE A 192 6.26 5.46 -5.55
CA ILE A 192 5.17 5.20 -6.49
C ILE A 192 5.16 6.27 -7.58
N GLU A 193 5.16 5.83 -8.83
CA GLU A 193 4.95 6.67 -10.00
C GLU A 193 3.65 6.25 -10.71
N ILE A 194 2.80 7.22 -11.02
CA ILE A 194 1.56 6.96 -11.78
C ILE A 194 1.83 7.32 -13.23
N GLU A 195 2.04 6.31 -14.07
CA GLU A 195 2.25 6.50 -15.50
C GLU A 195 0.94 6.22 -16.25
N SER A 196 0.46 7.22 -16.98
CA SER A 196 -0.72 7.06 -17.84
C SER A 196 -0.28 6.81 -19.28
N SER A 197 -0.95 5.88 -19.97
CA SER A 197 -0.81 5.74 -21.41
C SER A 197 -1.22 7.03 -22.15
N ASN A 198 -0.67 7.24 -23.35
CA ASN A 198 -1.02 8.39 -24.20
C ASN A 198 -2.53 8.44 -24.51
N LEU A 199 -3.17 7.28 -24.66
CA LEU A 199 -4.61 7.18 -24.90
C LEU A 199 -5.40 7.56 -23.65
N ALA A 200 -4.99 7.11 -22.46
CA ALA A 200 -5.60 7.54 -21.20
C ALA A 200 -5.46 9.06 -20.98
N SER A 201 -4.31 9.64 -21.35
CA SER A 201 -4.11 11.08 -21.33
C SER A 201 -5.03 11.82 -22.31
N ALA A 202 -5.21 11.29 -23.52
CA ALA A 202 -6.17 11.85 -24.49
C ALA A 202 -7.62 11.76 -23.98
N LEU A 203 -8.00 10.64 -23.37
CA LEU A 203 -9.31 10.46 -22.73
C LEU A 203 -9.51 11.44 -21.56
N LEU A 204 -8.50 11.64 -20.72
CA LEU A 204 -8.54 12.64 -19.65
C LEU A 204 -8.69 14.05 -20.21
N ALA A 205 -8.01 14.38 -21.31
CA ALA A 205 -8.15 15.68 -21.98
C ALA A 205 -9.56 15.87 -22.55
N GLU A 206 -10.16 14.81 -23.13
CA GLU A 206 -11.55 14.81 -23.60
C GLU A 206 -12.53 15.00 -22.45
N LEU A 207 -12.34 14.27 -21.33
CA LEU A 207 -13.15 14.40 -20.11
C LEU A 207 -13.01 15.78 -19.44
N GLN A 208 -11.83 16.39 -19.51
CA GLN A 208 -11.57 17.73 -18.98
C GLN A 208 -12.16 18.82 -19.85
N TRP A 209 -12.42 18.53 -21.13
CA TRP A 209 -13.03 19.47 -22.04
C TRP A 209 -14.47 19.76 -21.60
N PRO A 210 -14.84 21.03 -21.39
CA PRO A 210 -16.24 21.39 -21.27
C PRO A 210 -16.89 21.11 -22.62
N GLY A 211 -17.58 19.97 -22.76
CA GLY A 211 -18.39 19.62 -23.94
C GLY A 211 -19.62 20.52 -24.15
N GLY A 212 -19.50 21.82 -23.83
CA GLY A 212 -20.53 22.83 -24.02
C GLY A 212 -20.07 24.02 -24.86
N SER A 213 -18.77 24.35 -24.89
CA SER A 213 -18.31 25.54 -25.65
C SER A 213 -17.88 25.20 -27.07
N VAL A 214 -17.24 24.05 -27.30
CA VAL A 214 -16.74 23.73 -28.66
C VAL A 214 -17.87 23.34 -29.61
N GLN A 215 -18.91 22.59 -29.20
CA GLN A 215 -20.04 22.38 -30.12
C GLN A 215 -20.74 23.69 -30.46
N GLN A 216 -20.87 24.64 -29.53
CA GLN A 216 -21.43 25.96 -29.84
C GLN A 216 -20.51 26.79 -30.72
N GLU A 217 -19.19 26.82 -30.48
CA GLU A 217 -18.25 27.55 -31.33
C GLU A 217 -18.07 26.91 -32.71
N LEU A 218 -18.14 25.57 -32.81
CA LEU A 218 -18.05 24.82 -34.07
C LEU A 218 -19.36 24.92 -34.85
N LEU A 219 -20.52 24.93 -34.16
CA LEU A 219 -21.82 25.26 -34.76
C LEU A 219 -21.89 26.73 -35.15
N ASP A 220 -21.36 27.67 -34.36
CA ASP A 220 -21.33 29.11 -34.64
C ASP A 220 -20.32 29.43 -35.77
N SER A 221 -19.22 28.69 -35.87
CA SER A 221 -18.26 28.82 -36.98
C SER A 221 -18.72 28.11 -38.27
N LEU A 222 -19.56 27.07 -38.18
CA LEU A 222 -20.30 26.52 -39.32
C LEU A 222 -21.51 27.38 -39.72
N GLN A 223 -22.14 28.08 -38.76
CA GLN A 223 -23.24 29.02 -38.99
C GLN A 223 -22.76 30.37 -39.51
N ARG A 224 -21.50 30.77 -39.26
CA ARG A 224 -20.88 31.90 -39.95
C ARG A 224 -20.81 31.57 -41.44
N PRO A 225 -21.63 32.21 -42.30
CA PRO A 225 -21.47 32.02 -43.71
C PRO A 225 -20.05 32.49 -44.04
N SER A 226 -19.26 31.62 -44.67
CA SER A 226 -17.99 32.03 -45.28
C SER A 226 -18.25 33.34 -46.04
N SER A 227 -17.38 34.33 -45.85
CA SER A 227 -17.50 35.67 -46.43
C SER A 227 -17.67 35.66 -47.97
N PHE A 228 -17.42 34.51 -48.59
CA PHE A 228 -17.69 34.19 -49.98
C PHE A 228 -19.20 34.00 -50.30
N ASN A 229 -19.94 33.25 -49.48
CA ASN A 229 -21.37 32.96 -49.69
C ASN A 229 -22.28 34.16 -49.34
N ALA A 230 -21.87 35.00 -48.40
CA ALA A 230 -22.57 36.25 -48.07
C ALA A 230 -22.55 37.25 -49.24
N ARG A 231 -21.43 37.33 -49.99
CA ARG A 231 -21.31 38.18 -51.19
C ARG A 231 -22.15 37.67 -52.37
N LEU A 232 -22.28 36.35 -52.52
CA LEU A 232 -23.15 35.75 -53.54
C LEU A 232 -24.64 35.96 -53.24
N ARG A 233 -25.06 35.92 -51.96
CA ARG A 233 -26.44 36.23 -51.55
C ARG A 233 -26.77 37.72 -51.68
N ALA A 234 -25.84 38.61 -51.32
CA ALA A 234 -26.03 40.05 -51.49
C ALA A 234 -26.20 40.43 -52.99
N ARG A 235 -25.52 39.73 -53.89
CA ARG A 235 -25.67 39.93 -55.34
C ARG A 235 -26.98 39.38 -55.89
N LYS A 236 -27.55 38.34 -55.27
CA LYS A 236 -28.83 37.73 -55.66
C LYS A 236 -30.05 38.47 -55.09
N LEU A 237 -29.88 39.20 -53.98
CA LEU A 237 -30.91 40.02 -53.33
C LEU A 237 -31.10 41.40 -53.98
N ALA A 238 -30.11 41.90 -54.73
CA ALA A 238 -30.25 43.13 -55.52
C ALA A 238 -31.17 42.95 -56.75
N ASP A 239 -31.39 41.71 -57.21
CA ASP A 239 -32.12 41.40 -58.45
C ASP A 239 -33.54 40.85 -58.23
N ARG A 240 -34.02 40.71 -56.98
CA ARG A 240 -35.34 40.10 -56.70
C ARG A 240 -36.17 40.85 -55.67
N SER A 241 -36.23 42.18 -55.74
CA SER A 241 -37.27 42.95 -55.06
C SER A 241 -38.54 43.04 -55.91
N ALA A 242 -39.25 41.93 -56.07
CA ALA A 242 -40.67 41.89 -56.39
C ALA A 242 -41.23 40.48 -56.14
N ILE A 243 -42.27 40.42 -55.31
CA ILE A 243 -43.31 39.37 -55.19
C ILE A 243 -43.13 38.32 -54.07
N ALA A 244 -44.12 38.39 -53.17
CA ALA A 244 -44.86 37.34 -52.45
C ALA A 244 -44.49 36.91 -51.02
N ASP A 245 -45.59 36.75 -50.29
CA ASP A 245 -45.84 36.35 -48.90
C ASP A 245 -45.57 34.87 -48.59
N ASP A 246 -45.57 34.63 -47.27
CA ASP A 246 -45.99 33.45 -46.51
C ASP A 246 -45.15 32.15 -46.42
N ALA A 247 -45.10 31.70 -45.16
CA ALA A 247 -44.91 30.35 -44.64
C ALA A 247 -43.54 29.67 -44.79
N GLU A 248 -42.84 29.50 -43.67
CA GLU A 248 -42.46 28.18 -43.13
C GLU A 248 -41.67 28.35 -41.82
N SER A 249 -42.31 28.03 -40.69
CA SER A 249 -41.69 27.96 -39.37
C SER A 249 -42.02 26.61 -38.75
N ASP A 250 -41.42 25.52 -39.26
CA ASP A 250 -41.47 24.21 -38.60
C ASP A 250 -40.41 23.26 -39.18
N SER A 251 -39.17 23.33 -38.68
CA SER A 251 -38.18 22.24 -38.88
C SER A 251 -36.99 22.24 -37.91
N LEU A 252 -36.99 23.02 -36.83
CA LEU A 252 -35.83 23.11 -35.91
C LEU A 252 -36.04 22.43 -34.54
N SER A 253 -37.24 21.93 -34.24
CA SER A 253 -37.54 21.26 -32.97
C SER A 253 -37.07 19.80 -32.90
N SER A 254 -36.79 19.17 -34.06
CA SER A 254 -36.47 17.73 -34.13
C SER A 254 -34.99 17.38 -33.98
N LEU A 255 -34.09 18.35 -33.86
CA LEU A 255 -32.66 18.11 -33.62
C LEU A 255 -32.26 18.27 -32.14
N SER A 256 -33.12 18.85 -31.31
CA SER A 256 -32.89 19.01 -29.87
C SER A 256 -32.95 17.66 -29.12
N SER A 257 -33.64 16.67 -29.68
CA SER A 257 -33.78 15.32 -29.10
C SER A 257 -32.58 14.40 -29.35
N LEU A 258 -31.58 14.83 -30.14
CA LEU A 258 -30.35 14.08 -30.39
C LEU A 258 -29.17 14.56 -29.54
N LEU A 259 -29.37 15.56 -28.68
CA LEU A 259 -28.36 15.99 -27.70
C LEU A 259 -28.26 14.93 -26.60
N PRO A 260 -27.08 14.30 -26.38
CA PRO A 260 -26.86 13.51 -25.19
C PRO A 260 -26.98 14.46 -24.01
N SER A 261 -28.09 14.40 -23.28
CA SER A 261 -28.23 15.12 -22.02
C SER A 261 -27.13 14.63 -21.08
N ARG A 262 -26.15 15.48 -20.81
CA ARG A 262 -25.11 15.21 -19.81
C ARG A 262 -25.81 14.86 -18.50
N PRO A 263 -25.59 13.67 -17.95
CA PRO A 263 -26.06 13.41 -16.61
C PRO A 263 -25.20 14.21 -15.62
N ALA A 264 -25.82 14.80 -14.61
CA ALA A 264 -25.22 15.79 -13.69
C ALA A 264 -23.92 15.33 -12.98
N HIS A 265 -23.58 14.04 -13.05
CA HIS A 265 -22.39 13.44 -12.44
C HIS A 265 -21.06 13.70 -13.19
N LEU A 266 -21.08 14.32 -14.38
CA LEU A 266 -19.87 14.64 -15.13
C LEU A 266 -19.42 16.11 -14.99
N ALA A 267 -20.17 16.96 -14.27
CA ALA A 267 -19.72 18.32 -13.93
C ALA A 267 -18.37 18.22 -13.21
N ARG A 268 -17.37 19.03 -13.61
CA ARG A 268 -16.07 19.08 -12.93
C ARG A 268 -16.34 19.14 -11.43
N PRO A 269 -15.95 18.13 -10.63
CA PRO A 269 -15.89 18.36 -9.21
C PRO A 269 -14.79 19.42 -9.07
N PHE A 270 -15.18 20.67 -8.81
CA PHE A 270 -14.22 21.62 -8.27
C PHE A 270 -13.65 20.91 -7.05
N CYS A 271 -12.35 20.64 -7.06
CA CYS A 271 -11.64 20.02 -5.95
C CYS A 271 -11.53 21.02 -4.78
N THR A 272 -12.67 21.48 -4.26
CA THR A 272 -12.75 22.42 -3.14
C THR A 272 -12.32 21.77 -1.83
N ASN A 273 -12.33 20.43 -1.76
CA ASN A 273 -11.90 19.67 -0.58
C ASN A 273 -10.44 19.95 -0.22
N ALA A 274 -9.58 20.26 -1.21
CA ALA A 274 -8.19 20.61 -0.96
C ALA A 274 -8.05 21.92 -0.15
N LEU A 275 -9.04 22.82 -0.21
CA LEU A 275 -9.07 24.07 0.54
C LEU A 275 -9.99 24.01 1.78
N ASP A 276 -10.55 22.84 2.08
CA ASP A 276 -11.38 22.71 3.26
C ASP A 276 -10.55 22.93 4.54
N LEU A 277 -11.11 23.76 5.43
CA LEU A 277 -10.57 24.14 6.73
C LEU A 277 -11.19 23.30 7.86
N THR A 278 -12.22 22.50 7.59
CA THR A 278 -12.85 21.69 8.63
C THR A 278 -11.85 20.69 9.22
N PRO A 279 -11.60 20.69 10.54
CA PRO A 279 -10.67 19.77 11.16
C PRO A 279 -11.35 18.41 11.39
N SER A 280 -11.86 17.79 10.33
CA SER A 280 -12.42 16.44 10.42
C SER A 280 -11.28 15.42 10.60
N GLY A 281 -11.51 14.40 11.43
CA GLY A 281 -10.61 13.26 11.57
C GLY A 281 -9.54 13.33 12.65
N VAL A 282 -9.10 14.50 13.12
CA VAL A 282 -7.99 14.55 14.10
C VAL A 282 -8.38 14.16 15.51
N THR A 283 -9.61 14.42 15.95
CA THR A 283 -10.10 13.90 17.22
C THR A 283 -9.98 12.37 17.25
N ARG A 284 -10.37 11.70 16.16
CA ARG A 284 -10.20 10.24 16.01
C ARG A 284 -8.74 9.80 15.96
N HIS A 285 -7.85 10.56 15.31
CA HIS A 285 -6.41 10.26 15.36
C HIS A 285 -5.86 10.37 16.79
N LEU A 286 -6.33 11.32 17.60
CA LEU A 286 -5.90 11.46 18.99
C LEU A 286 -6.50 10.37 19.89
N GLU A 287 -7.75 9.98 19.67
CA GLU A 287 -8.39 8.85 20.36
C GLU A 287 -7.62 7.54 20.10
N THR A 288 -7.34 7.24 18.83
CA THR A 288 -6.56 6.04 18.44
C THR A 288 -5.13 6.06 18.96
N ILE A 289 -4.47 7.22 19.01
CA ILE A 289 -3.16 7.36 19.68
C ILE A 289 -3.27 7.06 21.17
N GLY A 290 -4.32 7.54 21.84
CA GLY A 290 -4.56 7.25 23.25
C GLY A 290 -4.66 5.75 23.52
N GLU A 291 -5.46 5.05 22.72
CA GLU A 291 -5.63 3.59 22.79
C GLU A 291 -4.29 2.85 22.57
N LEU A 292 -3.53 3.23 21.53
CA LEU A 292 -2.22 2.61 21.23
C LEU A 292 -1.15 2.91 22.30
N ILE A 293 -1.21 4.07 22.96
CA ILE A 293 -0.31 4.37 24.09
C ILE A 293 -0.61 3.43 25.25
N ASP A 294 -1.88 3.19 25.56
CA ASP A 294 -2.27 2.27 26.63
C ASP A 294 -1.83 0.83 26.33
N GLU A 295 -1.97 0.38 25.07
CA GLU A 295 -1.44 -0.91 24.61
C GLU A 295 0.09 -0.98 24.72
N HIS A 296 0.80 0.07 24.29
CA HIS A 296 2.26 0.12 24.44
C HIS A 296 2.71 0.08 25.91
N ILE A 297 1.98 0.76 26.80
CA ILE A 297 2.23 0.71 28.25
C ILE A 297 1.94 -0.68 28.80
N HIS A 298 0.89 -1.36 28.33
CA HIS A 298 0.56 -2.72 28.71
C HIS A 298 1.72 -3.69 28.38
N ASP A 299 2.22 -3.65 27.14
CA ASP A 299 3.36 -4.47 26.70
C ASP A 299 4.62 -4.17 27.50
N ALA A 300 4.89 -2.88 27.76
CA ALA A 300 6.02 -2.46 28.58
C ALA A 300 5.93 -3.03 30.00
N ASN A 301 4.74 -3.03 30.60
CA ASN A 301 4.50 -3.59 31.92
C ASN A 301 4.68 -5.11 31.95
N GLN A 302 4.20 -5.83 30.93
CA GLN A 302 4.40 -7.26 30.79
C GLN A 302 5.88 -7.62 30.70
N TRP A 303 6.64 -6.87 29.89
CA TRP A 303 8.08 -7.06 29.80
C TRP A 303 8.81 -6.72 31.10
N MET A 304 8.46 -5.63 31.79
CA MET A 304 9.03 -5.28 33.10
C MET A 304 8.73 -6.34 34.16
N TYR A 305 7.55 -6.97 34.11
CA TYR A 305 7.22 -8.10 34.97
C TYR A 305 8.13 -9.30 34.70
N TRP A 306 8.27 -9.70 33.44
CA TRP A 306 9.19 -10.76 33.03
C TRP A 306 10.64 -10.47 33.44
N GLN A 307 11.13 -9.26 33.18
CA GLN A 307 12.50 -8.84 33.49
C GLN A 307 12.80 -8.98 34.98
N ARG A 308 11.86 -8.59 35.85
CA ARG A 308 12.00 -8.76 37.30
C ARG A 308 12.02 -10.23 37.73
N GLY A 309 11.24 -11.08 37.07
CA GLY A 309 11.26 -12.53 37.29
C GLY A 309 12.61 -13.15 36.91
N ALA A 310 13.05 -12.90 35.68
CA ALA A 310 14.32 -13.38 35.16
C ALA A 310 15.52 -12.88 35.99
N ALA A 311 15.51 -11.63 36.45
CA ALA A 311 16.55 -11.08 37.31
C ALA A 311 16.63 -11.79 38.68
N LYS A 312 15.48 -12.12 39.28
CA LYS A 312 15.43 -12.87 40.55
C LYS A 312 15.99 -14.28 40.39
N GLU A 313 15.66 -14.96 39.30
CA GLU A 313 16.15 -16.32 39.02
C GLU A 313 17.65 -16.32 38.71
N LYS A 314 18.13 -15.37 37.90
CA LYS A 314 19.58 -15.16 37.66
C LYS A 314 20.32 -14.89 38.97
N TYR A 315 19.76 -14.05 39.85
CA TYR A 315 20.36 -13.77 41.16
C TYR A 315 20.40 -15.00 42.07
N ARG A 316 19.32 -15.80 42.13
CA ARG A 316 19.29 -17.07 42.87
C ARG A 316 20.35 -18.05 42.36
N ARG A 317 20.47 -18.21 41.03
CA ARG A 317 21.50 -19.03 40.40
C ARG A 317 22.90 -18.55 40.78
N GLN A 318 23.17 -17.24 40.69
CA GLN A 318 24.47 -16.67 41.04
C GLN A 318 24.81 -16.86 42.52
N GLN A 319 23.84 -16.66 43.43
CA GLN A 319 24.05 -16.93 44.86
C GLN A 319 24.38 -18.39 45.13
N TYR A 320 23.70 -19.32 44.46
CA TYR A 320 23.96 -20.75 44.58
C TYR A 320 25.38 -21.10 44.11
N VAL A 321 25.75 -20.66 42.91
CA VAL A 321 27.10 -20.87 42.36
C VAL A 321 28.17 -20.25 43.26
N GLN A 322 27.93 -19.04 43.79
CA GLN A 322 28.87 -18.38 44.69
C GLN A 322 29.05 -19.14 46.01
N ARG A 323 27.96 -19.65 46.60
CA ARG A 323 28.03 -20.49 47.80
C ARG A 323 28.82 -21.77 47.55
N ARG A 324 28.60 -22.43 46.41
CA ARG A 324 29.36 -23.63 45.99
C ARG A 324 30.86 -23.32 45.81
N LYS A 325 31.19 -22.23 45.10
CA LYS A 325 32.58 -21.79 44.91
C LYS A 325 33.28 -21.48 46.23
N ASN A 326 32.62 -20.79 47.15
CA ASN A 326 33.16 -20.50 48.48
C ASN A 326 33.38 -21.79 49.31
N ALA A 327 32.45 -22.74 49.24
CA ALA A 327 32.58 -24.04 49.92
C ALA A 327 33.73 -24.88 49.33
N ASN A 328 33.89 -24.89 48.01
CA ASN A 328 34.99 -25.57 47.34
C ASN A 328 36.35 -24.91 47.64
N ALA A 329 36.42 -23.58 47.68
CA ALA A 329 37.63 -22.86 48.10
C ALA A 329 38.03 -23.19 49.55
N ALA A 330 37.04 -23.28 50.46
CA ALA A 330 37.29 -23.68 51.85
C ALA A 330 37.77 -25.13 51.98
N ARG A 331 37.32 -26.05 51.11
CA ARG A 331 37.80 -27.44 51.06
C ARG A 331 39.23 -27.54 50.54
N ILE A 332 39.58 -26.78 49.50
CA ILE A 332 40.94 -26.70 48.98
C ILE A 332 41.89 -26.16 50.06
N ALA A 333 41.48 -25.14 50.83
CA ALA A 333 42.26 -24.63 51.96
C ALA A 333 42.46 -25.65 53.09
N ARG A 334 41.56 -26.64 53.22
CA ARG A 334 41.67 -27.77 54.15
C ARG A 334 42.43 -28.98 53.56
N GLY A 335 42.90 -28.90 52.32
CA GLY A 335 43.60 -29.99 51.63
C GLY A 335 42.71 -31.11 51.09
N GLU A 336 41.38 -30.91 51.07
CA GLU A 336 40.41 -31.85 50.52
C GLU A 336 40.18 -31.58 49.03
N LYS A 337 39.86 -32.63 48.25
CA LYS A 337 39.53 -32.48 46.82
C LYS A 337 38.22 -31.69 46.66
N PRO A 338 38.16 -30.72 45.73
CA PRO A 338 36.94 -29.94 45.48
C PRO A 338 35.82 -30.84 44.93
N GLU A 339 34.58 -30.55 45.32
CA GLU A 339 33.42 -31.24 44.73
C GLU A 339 33.24 -30.79 43.27
N PRO A 340 32.72 -31.67 42.38
CA PRO A 340 32.44 -31.33 41.00
C PRO A 340 31.54 -30.10 40.90
N GLU A 341 31.94 -29.15 40.05
CA GLU A 341 31.07 -28.05 39.66
C GLU A 341 29.95 -28.63 38.79
N GLU A 342 28.70 -28.32 39.15
CA GLU A 342 27.54 -28.72 38.36
C GLU A 342 27.61 -28.07 36.99
N THR A 343 27.27 -28.84 35.96
CA THR A 343 27.35 -28.38 34.58
C THR A 343 26.25 -27.34 34.32
N ASP A 344 26.46 -26.40 33.40
CA ASP A 344 25.46 -25.34 33.11
C ASP A 344 24.06 -25.88 32.80
N LYS A 345 23.97 -27.07 32.19
CA LYS A 345 22.70 -27.76 31.89
C LYS A 345 21.95 -28.23 33.13
N GLU A 346 22.66 -28.58 34.22
CA GLU A 346 22.07 -28.98 35.50
C GLU A 346 21.57 -27.75 36.25
N LEU A 347 22.33 -26.66 36.20
CA LEU A 347 21.94 -25.35 36.74
C LEU A 347 20.70 -24.79 36.04
N ASP A 348 20.60 -24.90 34.71
CA ASP A 348 19.41 -24.48 33.94
C ASP A 348 18.16 -25.29 34.32
N LYS A 349 18.34 -26.58 34.63
CA LYS A 349 17.24 -27.44 35.08
C LYS A 349 16.74 -27.07 36.47
N MET A 350 17.64 -26.64 37.36
CA MET A 350 17.32 -26.21 38.72
C MET A 350 16.77 -24.78 38.80
N PHE A 351 17.22 -23.90 37.91
CA PHE A 351 16.85 -22.48 37.87
C PHE A 351 16.22 -22.14 36.51
N ARG A 352 15.09 -22.77 36.20
CA ARG A 352 14.35 -22.54 34.95
C ARG A 352 13.88 -21.09 34.88
N THR A 353 14.30 -20.36 33.85
CA THR A 353 13.79 -19.02 33.58
C THR A 353 12.54 -19.05 32.72
N LEU A 354 11.54 -18.23 33.06
CA LEU A 354 10.34 -18.04 32.21
C LEU A 354 10.79 -17.55 30.81
N PRO A 355 10.24 -18.11 29.71
CA PRO A 355 10.58 -17.66 28.36
C PRO A 355 10.27 -16.18 28.18
N GLU A 356 11.12 -15.50 27.41
CA GLU A 356 10.94 -14.08 27.10
C GLU A 356 9.64 -13.86 26.30
N PRO A 357 8.82 -12.87 26.67
CA PRO A 357 7.68 -12.48 25.84
C PRO A 357 8.18 -11.92 24.50
N SER A 358 7.46 -12.22 23.42
CA SER A 358 7.77 -11.66 22.10
C SER A 358 7.84 -10.13 22.15
N ARG A 359 8.85 -9.55 21.52
CA ARG A 359 9.01 -8.10 21.40
C ARG A 359 8.39 -7.52 20.13
N LEU A 360 7.81 -8.37 19.28
CA LEU A 360 7.23 -7.95 18.00
C LEU A 360 6.09 -6.96 18.21
N ASP A 361 5.12 -7.28 19.05
CA ASP A 361 3.92 -6.44 19.28
C ASP A 361 4.31 -5.05 19.80
N ALA A 362 5.22 -4.98 20.77
CA ALA A 362 5.74 -3.72 21.28
C ALA A 362 6.41 -2.88 20.17
N LEU A 363 7.10 -3.52 19.22
CA LEU A 363 7.78 -2.87 18.10
C LEU A 363 6.77 -2.40 17.04
N LEU A 364 5.72 -3.17 16.75
CA LEU A 364 4.62 -2.79 15.87
C LEU A 364 3.79 -1.64 16.45
N ASN A 365 3.45 -1.70 17.73
CA ASN A 365 2.75 -0.63 18.45
C ASN A 365 3.55 0.68 18.39
N THR A 366 4.88 0.60 18.56
CA THR A 366 5.77 1.77 18.39
C THR A 366 5.76 2.30 16.95
N ALA A 367 5.72 1.40 15.95
CA ALA A 367 5.66 1.79 14.54
C ALA A 367 4.33 2.49 14.20
N ASN A 368 3.20 1.96 14.67
CA ASN A 368 1.87 2.57 14.50
C ASN A 368 1.80 3.95 15.17
N LEU A 369 2.32 4.10 16.39
CA LEU A 369 2.39 5.40 17.06
C LEU A 369 3.17 6.43 16.25
N ASN A 370 4.29 6.03 15.64
CA ASN A 370 5.07 6.92 14.78
C ASN A 370 4.29 7.30 13.50
N LEU A 371 3.65 6.32 12.84
CA LEU A 371 2.85 6.54 11.64
C LEU A 371 1.68 7.50 11.89
N LEU A 372 0.95 7.32 12.98
CA LEU A 372 -0.14 8.21 13.37
C LEU A 372 0.36 9.62 13.67
N THR A 373 1.47 9.74 14.40
CA THR A 373 2.08 11.03 14.72
C THR A 373 2.53 11.77 13.45
N LYS A 374 3.14 11.06 12.50
CA LYS A 374 3.48 11.58 11.18
C LYS A 374 2.24 11.97 10.39
N GLY A 375 1.19 11.14 10.42
CA GLY A 375 -0.09 11.41 9.76
C GLY A 375 -0.76 12.70 10.26
N ILE A 376 -0.78 12.91 11.58
CA ILE A 376 -1.25 14.17 12.18
C ILE A 376 -0.41 15.35 11.71
N THR A 377 0.92 15.23 11.75
CA THR A 377 1.82 16.32 11.33
C THR A 377 1.61 16.68 9.86
N GLN A 378 1.49 15.68 8.99
CA GLN A 378 1.22 15.85 7.56
C GLN A 378 -0.16 16.43 7.27
N SER A 379 -1.18 16.11 8.09
CA SER A 379 -2.52 16.69 7.95
C SER A 379 -2.57 18.14 8.47
N ARG A 380 -1.89 18.43 9.58
CA ARG A 380 -1.95 19.73 10.25
C ARG A 380 -1.06 20.80 9.63
N GLY A 381 0.10 20.44 9.07
CA GLY A 381 0.99 21.40 8.39
C GLY A 381 0.27 22.19 7.29
N PRO A 382 -0.33 21.53 6.27
CA PRO A 382 -1.09 22.20 5.23
C PRO A 382 -2.32 22.93 5.75
N ALA A 383 -3.04 22.40 6.76
CA ALA A 383 -4.20 23.06 7.34
C ALA A 383 -3.85 24.44 7.92
N LEU A 384 -2.68 24.56 8.56
CA LEU A 384 -2.17 25.84 9.06
C LEU A 384 -1.82 26.80 7.91
N THR A 385 -1.24 26.31 6.81
CA THR A 385 -1.05 27.12 5.60
C THR A 385 -2.36 27.61 5.01
N LYS A 386 -3.39 26.76 4.95
CA LYS A 386 -4.74 27.15 4.48
C LYS A 386 -5.35 28.24 5.36
N LEU A 387 -5.17 28.18 6.69
CA LEU A 387 -5.64 29.21 7.61
C LEU A 387 -4.97 30.56 7.35
N TYR A 388 -3.66 30.60 7.15
CA TYR A 388 -2.96 31.84 6.80
C TYR A 388 -3.38 32.40 5.44
N MET A 389 -3.63 31.53 4.46
CA MET A 389 -4.18 31.95 3.16
C MET A 389 -5.58 32.57 3.33
N ALA A 390 -6.44 31.94 4.14
CA ALA A 390 -7.77 32.46 4.43
C ALA A 390 -7.72 33.80 5.18
N GLN A 391 -6.77 33.97 6.12
CA GLN A 391 -6.53 35.25 6.78
C GLN A 391 -6.12 36.34 5.78
N GLY A 392 -5.16 36.05 4.89
CA GLY A 392 -4.74 37.02 3.87
C GLY A 392 -5.87 37.41 2.92
N LEU A 393 -6.74 36.47 2.55
CA LEU A 393 -7.94 36.75 1.78
C LEU A 393 -8.92 37.64 2.56
N HIS A 394 -9.09 37.39 3.86
CA HIS A 394 -9.98 38.18 4.72
C HIS A 394 -9.46 39.60 4.95
N GLU A 395 -8.14 39.78 5.12
CA GLU A 395 -7.53 41.11 5.28
C GLU A 395 -7.56 41.94 3.98
N SER A 396 -7.64 41.27 2.82
CA SER A 396 -7.73 41.92 1.51
C SER A 396 -9.16 42.27 1.05
N ALA A 397 -10.17 41.74 1.73
CA ALA A 397 -11.59 41.93 1.43
C ALA A 397 -12.21 43.01 2.33
#